data_AF-A0A4S5JT35-F1
#
_entry.id   AF-A0A4S5JT35-F1
#
_cell.length_a   1.000
_cell.length_b   1.000
_cell.length_c   1.000
_cell.angle_alpha   90.00
_cell.angle_beta   90.00
_cell.angle_gamma   90.00
#
_symmetry.space_group_name_H-M   'P 1'
#
loop_
_entity.id
_entity.type
_entity.pdbx_description
1 polymer ?
#
loop_
_entity_poly.entity_id
_entity_poly.type
_entity_poly.pdbx_seq_one_letter_code
_entity_poly.pdbx_strand_id
1 'polypeptide(L)' 'MHVPGVASSGLNSTEIAEVMNYIVELWGDKTADYTPFTKEEVNQLRAIDIADVVSYRREIAEQYKKEGKEVADYPWP' A
#
# COMPACT_ATOMS: atom_id res chain seq x y z
N MET A 1 -7.76 0.52 0.27
CA MET A 1 -6.83 0.90 1.36
C MET A 1 -7.40 0.34 2.66
N HIS A 2 -6.84 -0.76 3.17
CA HIS A 2 -7.56 -1.66 4.11
C HIS A 2 -6.80 -1.96 5.39
N VAL A 3 -5.64 -1.34 5.60
CA VAL A 3 -4.90 -1.44 6.86
C VAL A 3 -5.71 -0.70 7.95
N PRO A 4 -5.97 -1.30 9.12
CA PRO A 4 -6.87 -0.75 10.13
C PRO A 4 -6.60 0.72 10.48
N GLY A 5 -5.33 1.10 10.67
CA GLY A 5 -4.95 2.47 11.00
C GLY A 5 -5.25 3.51 9.93
N VAL A 6 -5.29 3.12 8.64
CA VAL A 6 -5.69 4.01 7.54
C VAL A 6 -7.21 4.08 7.42
N ALA A 7 -7.90 2.96 7.64
CA ALA A 7 -9.36 2.92 7.58
C ALA A 7 -10.02 3.70 8.74
N SER A 8 -9.39 3.72 9.92
CA SER A 8 -9.91 4.39 11.11
C SER A 8 -9.44 5.84 11.28
N SER A 9 -8.59 6.36 10.39
CA SER A 9 -7.99 7.70 10.53
C SER A 9 -8.96 8.85 10.21
N GLY A 10 -10.07 8.55 9.52
CA GLY A 10 -10.99 9.57 9.01
C GLY A 10 -10.48 10.32 7.77
N LEU A 11 -9.32 9.96 7.24
CA LEU A 11 -8.73 10.61 6.07
C LEU A 11 -9.56 10.34 4.80
N ASN A 12 -9.72 11.39 4.00
CA ASN A 12 -10.27 11.29 2.66
C ASN A 12 -9.19 10.79 1.66
N SER A 13 -9.61 10.47 0.44
CA SER A 13 -8.69 9.86 -0.54
C SER A 13 -7.56 10.76 -1.00
N THR A 14 -7.74 12.09 -0.98
CA THR A 14 -6.65 13.05 -1.24
C THR A 14 -5.62 12.97 -0.12
N GLU A 15 -6.07 13.05 1.13
CA GLU A 15 -5.16 13.04 2.30
C GLU A 15 -4.43 11.70 2.43
N ILE A 16 -5.07 10.58 2.09
CA ILE A 16 -4.41 9.27 2.04
C ILE A 16 -3.31 9.27 0.97
N ALA A 17 -3.56 9.81 -0.22
CA ALA A 17 -2.54 9.90 -1.27
C ALA A 17 -1.34 10.75 -0.80
N GLU A 18 -1.61 11.89 -0.15
CA GLU A 18 -0.58 12.77 0.41
C GLU A 18 0.28 12.06 1.48
N VAL A 19 -0.34 11.35 2.42
CA VAL A 19 0.38 10.60 3.46
C VAL A 19 1.22 9.47 2.85
N MET A 20 0.70 8.75 1.87
CA MET A 20 1.45 7.68 1.18
C MET A 20 2.66 8.26 0.44
N ASN A 21 2.48 9.38 -0.27
CA ASN A 21 3.56 10.08 -0.94
C ASN A 21 4.61 10.59 0.05
N TYR A 22 4.19 11.14 1.18
CA TYR A 22 5.08 11.60 2.25
C TYR A 22 5.93 10.46 2.83
N ILE A 23 5.36 9.27 3.02
CA ILE A 23 6.10 8.10 3.49
C ILE A 23 7.18 7.69 2.48
N VAL A 24 6.85 7.64 1.19
CA VAL A 24 7.82 7.35 0.13
C VAL A 24 8.89 8.44 0.03
N GLU A 25 8.50 9.70 0.21
CA GLU A 25 9.43 10.82 0.23
C GLU A 25 10.41 10.76 1.40
N LEU A 26 10.02 10.27 2.57
CA LEU A 26 10.94 10.20 3.70
C LEU A 26 11.75 8.91 3.78
N TRP A 27 11.15 7.77 3.44
CA TRP A 27 11.74 6.44 3.69
C TRP A 27 11.78 5.53 2.46
N GLY A 28 11.25 5.97 1.33
CA GLY A 28 11.32 5.21 0.08
C GLY A 28 12.74 5.14 -0.49
N ASP A 29 13.01 4.09 -1.26
CA ASP A 29 14.23 3.98 -2.05
C ASP A 29 14.26 5.09 -3.12
N LYS A 30 15.27 5.96 -3.04
CA LYS A 30 15.45 7.11 -3.93
C LYS A 30 15.85 6.73 -5.35
N THR A 31 16.28 5.49 -5.55
CA THR A 31 16.71 4.97 -6.85
C THR A 31 15.61 4.21 -7.57
N ALA A 32 14.51 3.90 -6.90
CA ALA A 32 13.37 3.23 -7.49
C ALA A 32 12.59 4.16 -8.43
N ASP A 33 12.12 3.60 -9.55
CA ASP A 33 11.15 4.29 -10.40
C ASP A 33 9.80 4.34 -9.68
N TYR A 34 9.39 5.54 -9.28
CA TYR A 34 8.21 5.79 -8.45
C TYR A 34 7.29 6.80 -9.12
N THR A 35 6.04 6.39 -9.32
CA THR A 35 4.95 7.29 -9.68
C THR A 35 4.16 7.64 -8.41
N PRO A 36 4.01 8.94 -8.07
CA PRO A 36 3.23 9.36 -6.91
C PRO A 36 1.79 8.88 -6.95
N PHE A 37 1.28 8.45 -5.78
CA PHE A 37 -0.12 8.08 -5.62
C PHE A 37 -1.04 9.27 -5.90
N THR A 38 -2.13 9.00 -6.61
CA THR A 38 -3.19 9.96 -6.91
C THR A 38 -4.46 9.68 -6.10
N LYS A 39 -5.31 10.70 -5.98
CA LYS A 39 -6.65 10.56 -5.37
C LYS A 39 -7.48 9.51 -6.10
N GLU A 40 -7.40 9.48 -7.42
CA GLU A 40 -8.18 8.60 -8.29
C GLU A 40 -7.80 7.13 -8.07
N GLU A 41 -6.50 6.83 -8.00
CA GLU A 41 -6.00 5.50 -7.66
C GLU A 41 -6.43 5.10 -6.25
N VAL A 42 -6.31 5.99 -5.26
CA VAL A 42 -6.75 5.70 -3.90
C VAL A 42 -8.25 5.42 -3.85
N ASN A 43 -9.07 6.19 -4.57
CA ASN A 43 -10.51 5.96 -4.68
C ASN A 43 -10.81 4.58 -5.27
N GLN A 44 -10.16 4.21 -6.37
CA GLN A 44 -10.32 2.90 -6.99
C GLN A 44 -9.94 1.77 -6.03
N LEU A 45 -8.78 1.87 -5.38
CA LEU A 45 -8.29 0.87 -4.43
C LEU A 45 -9.10 0.80 -3.12
N ARG A 46 -9.87 1.84 -2.78
CA ARG A 46 -10.80 1.84 -1.64
C ARG A 46 -12.14 1.19 -1.98
N ALA A 47 -12.51 1.14 -3.25
CA ALA A 47 -13.73 0.48 -3.69
C ALA A 47 -13.58 -1.05 -3.81
N ILE A 48 -12.35 -1.55 -3.81
CA ILE A 48 -12.06 -3.00 -3.79
C ILE A 48 -12.36 -3.52 -2.39
N ASP A 49 -13.29 -4.47 -2.28
CA ASP A 49 -13.55 -5.15 -1.02
C ASP A 49 -12.41 -6.13 -0.71
N ILE A 50 -11.71 -5.91 0.41
CA ILE A 50 -10.66 -6.81 0.90
C ILE A 50 -11.07 -7.30 2.28
N ALA A 51 -11.62 -8.52 2.30
CA ALA A 51 -12.06 -9.18 3.53
C ALA A 51 -10.91 -9.54 4.47
N ASP A 52 -9.75 -9.94 3.91
CA ASP A 52 -8.57 -10.32 4.67
C ASP A 52 -7.30 -9.68 4.08
N VAL A 53 -6.84 -8.61 4.74
CA VAL A 53 -5.65 -7.86 4.34
C VAL A 53 -4.35 -8.67 4.53
N VAL A 54 -4.32 -9.64 5.44
CA VAL A 54 -3.16 -10.50 5.69
C VAL A 54 -3.01 -11.48 4.54
N SER A 55 -4.09 -12.17 4.18
CA SER A 55 -4.11 -13.07 3.02
C SER A 55 -3.78 -12.31 1.73
N TYR A 56 -4.40 -11.15 1.50
CA TYR A 56 -4.10 -10.33 0.33
C TYR A 56 -2.63 -9.89 0.25
N ARG A 57 -2.02 -9.50 1.38
CA ARG A 57 -0.59 -9.15 1.42
C ARG A 57 0.28 -10.36 1.03
N ARG A 58 -0.08 -11.57 1.47
CA ARG A 58 0.69 -12.79 1.16
C ARG A 58 0.68 -13.09 -0.33
N GLU A 59 -0.48 -12.97 -0.97
CA GLU A 59 -0.61 -13.15 -2.42
C GLU A 59 0.30 -12.18 -3.21
N ILE A 60 0.29 -10.89 -2.84
CA ILE A 60 1.17 -9.89 -3.45
C ILE A 60 2.65 -10.23 -3.20
N ALA A 61 3.00 -10.64 -1.99
CA ALA A 61 4.38 -10.99 -1.66
C ALA A 61 4.87 -12.21 -2.46
N GLU A 62 4.02 -13.22 -2.66
CA GLU A 62 4.35 -14.37 -3.52
C GLU A 62 4.51 -13.96 -4.99
N GLN A 63 3.66 -13.07 -5.49
CA GLN A 63 3.80 -12.51 -6.83
C GLN A 63 5.15 -11.80 -6.99
N TYR A 64 5.51 -10.92 -6.06
CA TYR A 64 6.77 -10.17 -6.12
C TYR A 64 7.99 -11.09 -6.02
N LYS A 65 7.94 -12.13 -5.19
CA LYS A 65 8.98 -13.16 -5.16
C LYS A 65 9.16 -13.86 -6.50
N LYS A 66 8.06 -14.19 -7.20
CA LYS A 66 8.11 -14.77 -8.56
C LYS A 66 8.71 -13.80 -9.59
N GLU A 67 8.53 -12.49 -9.38
CA GLU A 67 9.13 -11.43 -10.19
C GLU A 67 10.59 -11.12 -9.80
N GLY A 68 11.17 -11.82 -8.81
CA GLY A 68 12.53 -11.60 -8.34
C GLY A 68 12.70 -10.36 -7.46
N LYS A 69 11.61 -9.77 -6.96
CA LYS A 69 11.61 -8.63 -6.06
C LYS A 69 11.70 -9.10 -4.61
N GLU A 70 12.55 -8.44 -3.84
CA GLU A 70 12.64 -8.67 -2.40
C GLU A 70 11.44 -8.08 -1.66
N VAL A 71 10.92 -8.82 -0.69
CA VAL A 71 9.79 -8.39 0.15
C VAL A 71 10.15 -8.66 1.60
N ALA A 72 9.98 -7.66 2.47
CA ALA A 72 10.27 -7.79 3.89
C ALA A 72 9.40 -8.86 4.57
N ASP A 73 10.00 -9.54 5.56
CA ASP A 73 9.33 -10.53 6.40
C ASP A 73 8.07 -9.96 7.04
N TYR A 74 7.04 -10.79 7.15
CA TYR A 74 5.75 -10.39 7.68
C TYR A 74 5.50 -11.04 9.05
N PRO A 75 5.37 -10.25 10.12
CA PRO A 75 5.34 -10.77 11.48
C PRO A 75 3.99 -11.36 11.90
N TRP A 76 2.94 -11.24 11.07
CA TRP A 76 1.59 -11.70 11.41
C TRP A 76 1.31 -13.13 10.91
N PRO A 77 0.68 -13.98 11.74
CA PRO A 77 0.40 -15.40 11.45
C PRO A 77 -0.63 -15.59 10.35
#